data_AF-A0AA35YLC3-F1
#
_entry.id   AF-A0AA35YLC3-F1
#
_cell.length_a   1.000
_cell.length_b   1.000
_cell.length_c   1.000
_cell.angle_alpha   90.00
_cell.angle_beta   90.00
_cell.angle_gamma   90.00
#
_symmetry.space_group_name_H-M   'P 1'
#
loop_
_entity.id
_entity.type
_entity.pdbx_description
1 polymer ?
#
loop_
_entity_poly.entity_id
_entity_poly.type
_entity_poly.pdbx_seq_one_letter_code
_entity_poly.pdbx_strand_id
1 'polypeptide(L)'
;MIIVFFFAFLLLSCLPFLHSATNHNTSIPICPKSFTCPNLEPFSYPFYNANDTKCGLIKVNCTSNGTNLEFSGDLYEVGGNYRSYSQPSVLVLVHNKKFEKLVNDKKCEALEYNFTSPFPFLYSTKIEPLINVYKCTNNTNHAEEMVAYFNPSTYNRYSKCKPYNFYYKYNISDTTFPSDLPPTCEVIRLPVKLQYNTTRVPDKTNFQCLGATKVDEAKKRHRKQKQILEIFLTQTT
;
A
#
# COMPACT_ATOMS: atom_id res chain seq x y z
N MET A 1 35.40 -46.83 -11.55
CA MET A 1 34.93 -47.25 -10.20
C MET A 1 34.72 -46.07 -9.25
N ILE A 2 35.66 -45.12 -9.11
CA ILE A 2 35.55 -43.97 -8.19
C ILE A 2 34.28 -43.11 -8.41
N ILE A 3 33.89 -42.88 -9.67
CA ILE A 3 32.69 -42.09 -10.00
C ILE A 3 31.41 -42.78 -9.52
N VAL A 4 31.34 -44.11 -9.63
CA VAL A 4 30.17 -44.90 -9.19
C VAL A 4 30.02 -44.84 -7.66
N PHE A 5 31.13 -44.92 -6.93
CA PHE A 5 31.13 -44.74 -5.48
C PHE A 5 30.71 -43.34 -5.08
N PHE A 6 31.14 -42.30 -5.81
CA PHE A 6 30.75 -40.92 -5.52
C PHE A 6 29.25 -40.67 -5.70
N PHE A 7 28.65 -41.20 -6.77
CA PHE A 7 27.19 -41.15 -6.97
C PHE A 7 26.42 -41.94 -5.91
N ALA A 8 26.90 -43.13 -5.52
CA ALA A 8 26.28 -43.91 -4.47
C ALA A 8 26.32 -43.18 -3.12
N PHE A 9 27.46 -42.58 -2.75
CA PHE A 9 27.58 -41.79 -1.52
C PHE A 9 26.66 -40.56 -1.51
N LEU A 10 26.54 -39.84 -2.63
CA LEU A 10 25.61 -38.71 -2.76
C LEU A 10 24.15 -39.16 -2.55
N LEU A 11 23.74 -40.27 -3.19
CA LEU A 11 22.39 -40.81 -3.04
C LEU A 11 22.11 -41.26 -1.61
N LEU A 12 23.05 -41.97 -0.97
CA LEU A 12 22.92 -42.41 0.44
C LEU A 12 22.97 -41.26 1.45
N SER A 13 23.69 -40.18 1.16
CA SER A 13 23.72 -38.97 2.02
C SER A 13 22.43 -38.15 1.98
N CYS A 14 21.64 -38.28 0.91
CA CYS A 14 20.31 -37.67 0.78
C CYS A 14 19.18 -38.52 1.38
N LEU A 15 19.39 -39.82 1.65
CA LEU A 15 18.39 -40.68 2.29
C LEU A 15 17.91 -40.22 3.68
N PRO A 16 18.75 -39.71 4.60
CA PRO A 16 18.28 -39.23 5.90
C PRO A 16 17.41 -37.95 5.80
N PHE A 17 17.48 -37.19 4.70
CA PHE A 17 16.57 -36.06 4.46
C PHE A 17 15.13 -36.49 4.14
N LEU A 18 14.91 -37.75 3.74
CA LEU A 18 13.57 -38.29 3.46
C LEU A 18 12.84 -38.76 4.73
N HIS A 19 13.52 -38.84 5.89
CA HIS A 19 12.91 -39.31 7.15
C HIS A 19 12.23 -38.21 7.98
N SER A 20 12.23 -36.95 7.52
CA SER A 20 11.49 -35.87 8.18
C SER A 20 10.08 -35.66 7.60
N ALA A 21 9.41 -36.74 7.21
CA ALA A 21 7.96 -36.76 7.07
C ALA A 21 7.39 -37.41 8.34
N THR A 22 7.55 -36.75 9.49
CA THR A 22 6.71 -37.06 10.64
C THR A 22 5.27 -36.88 10.18
N ASN A 23 4.52 -37.97 10.14
CA ASN A 23 3.09 -38.02 9.88
C ASN A 23 2.36 -37.23 10.99
N HIS A 24 2.46 -35.91 10.98
CA HIS A 24 1.37 -35.10 11.49
C HIS A 24 0.19 -35.41 10.57
N ASN A 25 -0.92 -35.83 11.17
CA ASN A 25 -2.22 -35.89 10.51
C ASN A 25 -2.58 -34.48 10.01
N THR A 26 -1.95 -34.01 8.94
CA THR A 26 -2.31 -32.78 8.25
C THR A 26 -3.41 -33.16 7.28
N SER A 27 -4.62 -33.35 7.82
CA SER A 27 -5.82 -33.27 7.00
C SER A 27 -5.72 -31.99 6.17
N ILE A 28 -5.84 -32.10 4.84
CA ILE A 28 -5.89 -30.94 3.96
C ILE A 28 -6.96 -30.00 4.54
N PRO A 29 -6.61 -28.74 4.88
CA PRO A 29 -7.57 -27.83 5.48
C PRO A 29 -8.72 -27.62 4.50
N ILE A 30 -9.95 -27.91 4.95
CA ILE A 30 -11.16 -27.65 4.16
C ILE A 30 -11.39 -26.14 4.25
N CYS A 31 -10.96 -25.43 3.21
CA CYS A 31 -11.08 -23.99 3.17
C CYS A 31 -12.41 -23.54 2.57
N PRO A 32 -13.13 -22.61 3.22
CA PRO A 32 -14.36 -22.09 2.67
C PRO A 32 -14.06 -21.31 1.38
N LYS A 33 -14.96 -21.40 0.40
CA LYS A 33 -14.84 -20.61 -0.85
C LYS A 33 -14.90 -19.11 -0.58
N SER A 34 -15.69 -18.72 0.41
CA SER A 34 -15.85 -17.34 0.87
C SER A 34 -16.32 -17.31 2.32
N PHE A 35 -16.14 -16.16 2.98
CA PHE A 35 -16.65 -15.87 4.32
C PHE A 35 -17.14 -14.42 4.39
N THR A 36 -18.01 -14.11 5.33
CA THR A 36 -18.65 -12.79 5.43
C THR A 36 -18.35 -12.15 6.78
N CYS A 37 -18.01 -10.85 6.77
CA CYS A 37 -18.01 -10.03 7.98
C CYS A 37 -19.30 -9.17 8.03
N PRO A 38 -19.74 -8.70 9.20
CA PRO A 38 -20.90 -7.83 9.31
C PRO A 38 -20.79 -6.58 8.42
N ASN A 39 -21.85 -6.25 7.68
CA ASN A 39 -21.98 -5.06 6.81
C ASN A 39 -20.95 -4.98 5.66
N LEU A 40 -20.38 -6.11 5.24
CA LEU A 40 -19.40 -6.20 4.16
C LEU A 40 -19.82 -7.30 3.17
N GLU A 41 -19.41 -7.16 1.92
CA GLU A 41 -19.52 -8.22 0.92
C GLU A 41 -18.66 -9.43 1.31
N PRO A 42 -18.98 -10.65 0.83
CA PRO A 42 -18.17 -11.82 1.13
C PRO A 42 -16.73 -11.67 0.66
N PHE A 43 -15.78 -11.97 1.54
CA PHE A 43 -14.37 -12.14 1.21
C PHE A 43 -14.13 -13.53 0.63
N SER A 44 -13.24 -13.61 -0.34
CA SER A 44 -12.73 -14.87 -0.90
C SER A 44 -11.21 -14.87 -0.86
N TYR A 45 -10.58 -15.97 -1.26
CA TYR A 45 -9.13 -15.99 -1.50
C TYR A 45 -8.69 -14.74 -2.30
N PRO A 46 -7.58 -14.05 -1.93
CA PRO A 46 -6.53 -14.47 -0.98
C PRO A 46 -6.81 -14.13 0.50
N PHE A 47 -7.99 -13.63 0.84
CA PHE A 47 -8.34 -13.34 2.23
C PHE A 47 -8.69 -14.61 3.01
N TYR A 48 -8.41 -14.61 4.31
CA TYR A 48 -8.87 -15.64 5.23
C TYR A 48 -9.39 -15.01 6.53
N ASN A 49 -10.37 -15.66 7.14
CA ASN A 49 -10.86 -15.28 8.46
C ASN A 49 -9.80 -15.60 9.51
N ALA A 50 -9.61 -14.77 10.53
CA ALA A 50 -8.70 -15.03 11.64
C ALA A 50 -8.87 -16.43 12.29
N ASN A 51 -10.05 -17.04 12.19
CA ASN A 51 -10.31 -18.41 12.67
C ASN A 51 -9.79 -19.52 11.73
N ASP A 52 -9.54 -19.21 10.45
CA ASP A 52 -9.17 -20.14 9.37
C ASP A 52 -7.74 -19.88 8.86
N THR A 53 -6.76 -19.88 9.77
CA THR A 53 -5.36 -19.47 9.50
C THR A 53 -4.64 -20.23 8.38
N LYS A 54 -5.18 -21.37 7.93
CA LYS A 54 -4.61 -22.20 6.87
C LYS A 54 -5.21 -21.94 5.48
N CYS A 55 -6.12 -20.96 5.34
CA CYS A 55 -7.00 -20.85 4.17
C CYS A 55 -6.79 -19.62 3.27
N GLY A 56 -5.76 -18.82 3.54
CA GLY A 56 -5.43 -17.68 2.68
C GLY A 56 -4.13 -17.02 3.11
N LEU A 57 -3.88 -15.85 2.52
CA LEU A 57 -2.64 -15.11 2.66
C LEU A 57 -2.82 -13.81 3.45
N ILE A 58 -4.02 -13.21 3.39
CA ILE A 58 -4.32 -11.93 4.05
C ILE A 58 -5.37 -12.13 5.12
N LYS A 59 -4.98 -11.83 6.36
CA LYS A 59 -5.84 -12.02 7.52
C LYS A 59 -6.91 -10.95 7.58
N VAL A 60 -8.15 -11.38 7.76
CA VAL A 60 -9.29 -10.52 8.05
C VAL A 60 -9.86 -10.92 9.41
N ASN A 61 -9.89 -9.98 10.33
CA ASN A 61 -10.49 -10.14 11.65
C ASN A 61 -11.86 -9.45 11.66
N CYS A 62 -12.93 -10.22 11.56
CA CYS A 62 -14.29 -9.74 11.71
C CYS A 62 -14.64 -9.66 13.20
N THR A 63 -14.90 -8.47 13.74
CA THR A 63 -15.39 -8.29 15.11
C THR A 63 -16.72 -7.54 15.11
N SER A 64 -17.45 -7.58 16.24
CA SER A 64 -18.68 -6.79 16.40
C SER A 64 -18.44 -5.27 16.27
N ASN A 65 -17.22 -4.82 16.57
CA ASN A 65 -16.84 -3.40 16.58
C ASN A 65 -16.23 -2.93 15.24
N GLY A 66 -16.19 -3.81 14.24
CA GLY A 66 -15.65 -3.54 12.91
C GLY A 66 -14.73 -4.65 12.41
N THR A 67 -14.27 -4.46 11.18
CA THR A 67 -13.42 -5.42 10.47
C THR A 67 -12.03 -4.83 10.30
N ASN A 68 -11.00 -5.59 10.63
CA ASN A 68 -9.61 -5.21 10.39
C ASN A 68 -8.92 -6.19 9.43
N LEU A 69 -8.04 -5.65 8.62
CA LEU A 69 -7.26 -6.37 7.62
C LEU A 69 -5.78 -6.19 7.92
N GLU A 70 -5.04 -7.29 8.00
CA GLU A 70 -3.60 -7.28 8.22
C GLU A 70 -2.90 -7.46 6.87
N PHE A 71 -2.20 -6.43 6.42
CA PHE A 71 -1.58 -6.38 5.11
C PHE A 71 -0.22 -5.71 5.18
N SER A 72 0.80 -6.35 4.58
CA SER A 72 2.17 -5.84 4.60
C SER A 72 2.71 -5.55 6.02
N GLY A 73 2.24 -6.29 7.03
CA GLY A 73 2.60 -6.09 8.44
C GLY A 73 1.92 -4.91 9.14
N ASP A 74 1.08 -4.14 8.42
CA ASP A 74 0.26 -3.07 9.01
C ASP A 74 -1.20 -3.53 9.17
N LEU A 75 -1.85 -2.96 10.18
CA LEU A 75 -3.27 -3.18 10.45
C LEU A 75 -4.11 -2.05 9.85
N TYR A 76 -5.10 -2.41 9.05
CA TYR A 76 -6.02 -1.47 8.43
C TYR A 76 -7.45 -1.71 8.87
N GLU A 77 -8.20 -0.65 9.15
CA GLU A 77 -9.64 -0.74 9.39
C GLU A 77 -10.37 -0.80 8.04
N VAL A 78 -11.22 -1.80 7.83
CA VAL A 78 -11.97 -1.95 6.58
C VAL A 78 -13.19 -1.03 6.62
N GLY A 79 -13.27 -0.10 5.66
CA GLY A 79 -14.40 0.81 5.47
C GLY A 79 -15.46 0.28 4.50
N GLY A 80 -15.12 -0.74 3.71
CA GLY A 80 -16.02 -1.36 2.73
C GLY A 80 -15.27 -2.34 1.83
N ASN A 81 -16.00 -3.19 1.15
CA ASN A 81 -15.48 -3.99 0.05
C ASN A 81 -16.56 -4.19 -1.01
N TYR A 82 -16.14 -4.39 -2.25
CA TYR A 82 -17.03 -4.73 -3.33
C TYR A 82 -16.30 -5.58 -4.35
N ARG A 83 -17.07 -6.38 -5.08
CA ARG A 83 -16.55 -7.22 -6.15
C ARG A 83 -16.81 -6.52 -7.48
N SER A 84 -15.79 -6.38 -8.30
CA SER A 84 -16.01 -5.94 -9.68
C SER A 84 -16.70 -7.06 -10.45
N TYR A 85 -17.84 -6.78 -11.10
CA TYR A 85 -18.47 -7.75 -11.99
C TYR A 85 -17.63 -8.03 -13.25
N SER A 86 -16.74 -7.09 -13.62
CA SER A 86 -15.93 -7.14 -14.83
C SER A 86 -14.51 -7.66 -14.62
N GLN A 87 -14.07 -7.86 -13.37
CA GLN A 87 -12.71 -8.33 -13.06
C GLN A 87 -12.72 -9.30 -11.87
N PRO A 88 -11.83 -10.31 -11.84
CA PRO A 88 -11.68 -11.21 -10.69
C PRO A 88 -11.07 -10.54 -9.45
N SER A 89 -10.96 -9.20 -9.45
CA SER A 89 -10.38 -8.42 -8.37
C SER A 89 -11.40 -8.16 -7.26
N VAL A 90 -10.94 -8.34 -6.01
CA VAL A 90 -11.66 -7.85 -4.83
C VAL A 90 -11.10 -6.47 -4.51
N LEU A 91 -12.02 -5.51 -4.37
CA LEU A 91 -11.74 -4.14 -4.00
C LEU A 91 -12.02 -3.98 -2.52
N VAL A 92 -11.00 -3.59 -1.75
CA VAL A 92 -11.15 -3.34 -0.32
C VAL A 92 -10.77 -1.90 -0.01
N LEU A 93 -11.72 -1.19 0.57
CA LEU A 93 -11.56 0.16 1.08
C LEU A 93 -11.02 0.06 2.51
N VAL A 94 -9.81 0.55 2.74
CA VAL A 94 -9.15 0.43 4.02
C VAL A 94 -8.68 1.77 4.57
N HIS A 95 -8.60 1.88 5.89
CA HIS A 95 -8.15 3.05 6.60
C HIS A 95 -6.86 2.76 7.39
N ASN A 96 -5.80 3.48 7.06
CA ASN A 96 -4.52 3.38 7.75
C ASN A 96 -4.40 4.47 8.83
N LYS A 97 -4.67 4.09 10.09
CA LYS A 97 -4.61 5.01 11.25
C LYS A 97 -3.20 5.50 11.55
N LYS A 98 -2.18 4.68 11.28
CA LYS A 98 -0.78 5.05 11.51
C LYS A 98 -0.39 6.16 10.54
N PHE A 99 -0.71 5.99 9.26
CA PHE A 99 -0.50 7.01 8.24
C PHE A 99 -1.32 8.28 8.53
N GLU A 100 -2.62 8.16 8.85
CA GLU A 100 -3.47 9.29 9.23
C GLU A 100 -2.85 10.10 10.38
N LYS A 101 -2.30 9.41 11.40
CA LYS A 101 -1.62 10.07 12.52
C LYS A 101 -0.36 10.81 12.07
N LEU A 102 0.51 10.20 11.28
CA LEU A 102 1.71 10.85 10.74
C LEU A 102 1.33 12.10 9.94
N VAL A 103 0.26 11.99 9.16
CA VAL A 103 -0.28 13.09 8.36
C VAL A 103 -0.75 14.24 9.25
N ASN A 104 -1.60 13.95 10.23
CA ASN A 104 -2.14 14.95 11.16
C ASN A 104 -1.05 15.62 12.01
N ASP A 105 -0.04 14.85 12.42
CA ASP A 105 1.11 15.32 13.19
C ASP A 105 2.14 16.08 12.32
N LYS A 106 1.93 16.16 11.00
CA LYS A 106 2.81 16.80 10.01
C LYS A 106 4.23 16.25 10.03
N LYS A 107 4.35 14.95 10.29
CA LYS A 107 5.61 14.22 10.36
C LYS A 107 6.15 13.93 8.96
N CYS A 108 7.47 14.00 8.81
CA CYS A 108 8.15 13.77 7.54
C CYS A 108 8.01 12.33 7.07
N GLU A 109 7.90 11.41 8.02
CA GLU A 109 7.67 9.98 7.85
C GLU A 109 6.38 9.68 7.08
N ALA A 110 5.41 10.61 7.02
CA ALA A 110 4.25 10.47 6.14
C ALA A 110 4.67 10.52 4.65
N LEU A 111 5.61 11.37 4.28
CA LEU A 111 6.00 11.55 2.88
C LEU A 111 6.85 10.40 2.34
N GLU A 112 7.34 9.55 3.23
CA GLU A 112 8.15 8.38 2.92
C GLU A 112 7.45 7.09 3.38
N TYR A 113 6.14 7.17 3.68
CA TYR A 113 5.40 6.02 4.17
C TYR A 113 5.36 4.93 3.11
N ASN A 114 5.90 3.76 3.44
CA ASN A 114 5.93 2.65 2.52
C ASN A 114 4.60 1.88 2.58
N PHE A 115 3.85 1.91 1.48
CA PHE A 115 2.62 1.13 1.31
C PHE A 115 2.83 -0.19 0.57
N THR A 116 4.03 -0.44 0.03
CA THR A 116 4.31 -1.68 -0.68
C THR A 116 4.76 -2.78 0.28
N SER A 117 4.27 -3.99 0.05
CA SER A 117 4.73 -5.18 0.76
C SER A 117 6.11 -5.57 0.22
N PRO A 118 7.10 -5.87 1.08
CA PRO A 118 8.41 -6.37 0.65
C PRO A 118 8.39 -7.83 0.17
N PHE A 119 7.24 -8.50 0.16
CA PHE A 119 7.19 -9.93 -0.12
C PHE A 119 6.64 -10.26 -1.52
N PRO A 120 7.34 -11.13 -2.28
CA PRO A 120 6.79 -11.70 -3.49
C PRO A 120 5.73 -12.73 -3.08
N PHE A 121 4.45 -12.46 -3.37
CA PHE A 121 3.40 -13.44 -3.12
C PHE A 121 2.49 -13.62 -4.33
N LEU A 122 1.80 -14.76 -4.31
CA LEU A 122 0.88 -15.40 -5.27
C LEU A 122 -0.34 -14.53 -5.69
N TYR A 123 -0.25 -13.22 -5.51
CA TYR A 123 -1.26 -12.23 -5.84
C TYR A 123 -0.59 -10.89 -6.13
N SER A 124 -1.15 -10.14 -7.08
CA SER A 124 -0.74 -8.77 -7.38
C SER A 124 -1.59 -7.79 -6.57
N THR A 125 -0.93 -6.77 -6.02
CA THR A 125 -1.58 -5.70 -5.26
C THR A 125 -1.50 -4.39 -6.04
N LYS A 126 -2.62 -3.72 -6.21
CA LYS A 126 -2.65 -2.32 -6.67
C LYS A 126 -3.22 -1.46 -5.57
N ILE A 127 -2.61 -0.30 -5.33
CA ILE A 127 -3.10 0.68 -4.39
C ILE A 127 -3.48 1.92 -5.19
N GLU A 128 -4.72 2.39 -5.09
CA GLU A 128 -5.19 3.56 -5.82
C GLU A 128 -6.16 4.44 -4.99
N PRO A 129 -6.34 5.71 -5.37
CA PRO A 129 -5.49 6.47 -6.30
C PRO A 129 -4.16 6.90 -5.65
N LEU A 130 -3.14 7.06 -6.49
CA LEU A 130 -1.82 7.54 -6.07
C LEU A 130 -1.52 8.90 -6.70
N ILE A 131 -0.70 9.70 -6.02
CA ILE A 131 0.00 10.83 -6.62
C ILE A 131 1.50 10.59 -6.60
N ASN A 132 2.20 11.26 -7.52
CA ASN A 132 3.66 11.34 -7.49
C ASN A 132 4.12 12.51 -6.60
N VAL A 133 4.99 12.20 -5.66
CA VAL A 133 5.75 13.16 -4.85
C VAL A 133 7.22 12.98 -5.17
N TYR A 134 7.91 14.07 -5.49
CA TYR A 134 9.31 14.07 -5.84
C TYR A 134 10.12 14.51 -4.63
N LYS A 135 10.92 13.60 -4.07
CA LYS A 135 11.82 13.89 -2.95
C LYS A 135 13.19 14.22 -3.51
N CYS A 136 13.66 15.43 -3.25
CA CYS A 136 14.92 15.94 -3.79
C CYS A 136 15.84 16.40 -2.66
N THR A 137 17.14 16.12 -2.77
CA THR A 137 18.13 16.65 -1.83
C THR A 137 18.10 18.18 -1.82
N ASN A 138 18.09 18.79 -0.64
CA ASN A 138 18.13 20.24 -0.47
C ASN A 138 19.56 20.75 -0.62
N ASN A 139 20.12 20.63 -1.84
CA ASN A 139 21.45 21.13 -2.18
C ASN A 139 21.33 22.52 -2.83
N THR A 140 22.02 23.52 -2.28
CA THR A 140 22.07 24.89 -2.84
C THR A 140 22.68 24.93 -4.23
N ASN A 141 23.58 24.00 -4.56
CA ASN A 141 24.29 23.99 -5.84
C ASN A 141 23.37 23.67 -7.04
N HIS A 142 22.20 23.07 -6.79
CA HIS A 142 21.21 22.73 -7.82
C HIS A 142 19.91 23.53 -7.67
N ALA A 143 19.91 24.61 -6.89
CA ALA A 143 18.68 25.35 -6.58
C ALA A 143 17.99 25.91 -7.84
N GLU A 144 18.76 26.43 -8.79
CA GLU A 144 18.23 26.97 -10.05
C GLU A 144 17.62 25.88 -10.94
N GLU A 145 18.32 24.75 -11.09
CA GLU A 145 17.84 23.55 -11.80
C GLU A 145 16.51 23.05 -11.22
N MET A 146 16.42 22.98 -9.88
CA MET A 146 15.20 22.55 -9.19
C MET A 146 14.03 23.52 -9.40
N VAL A 147 14.29 24.84 -9.43
CA VAL A 147 13.25 25.84 -9.70
C VAL A 147 12.78 25.79 -11.15
N ALA A 148 13.71 25.57 -12.09
CA ALA A 148 13.40 25.43 -13.51
C ALA A 148 12.53 24.17 -13.77
N TYR A 149 12.91 23.03 -13.20
CA TYR A 149 12.16 21.78 -13.35
C TYR A 149 10.83 21.81 -12.58
N PHE A 150 10.88 22.14 -11.29
CA PHE A 150 9.70 22.24 -10.42
C PHE A 150 9.17 23.67 -10.36
N ASN A 151 8.69 24.16 -11.51
CA ASN A 151 8.14 25.50 -11.63
C ASN A 151 7.07 25.77 -10.54
N PRO A 152 7.25 26.79 -9.67
CA PRO A 152 6.34 27.09 -8.55
C PRO A 152 4.88 27.38 -8.95
N SER A 153 4.63 27.75 -10.21
CA SER A 153 3.25 27.92 -10.73
C SER A 153 2.53 26.59 -10.96
N THR A 154 3.26 25.48 -11.04
CA THR A 154 2.73 24.15 -11.36
C THR A 154 2.94 23.12 -10.26
N TYR A 155 4.01 23.26 -9.46
CA TYR A 155 4.34 22.34 -8.37
C TYR A 155 4.22 23.04 -7.01
N ASN A 156 3.66 22.31 -6.06
CA ASN A 156 3.74 22.67 -4.66
C ASN A 156 5.09 22.19 -4.10
N ARG A 157 5.60 22.90 -3.09
CA ARG A 157 6.87 22.59 -2.44
C ARG A 157 6.71 22.49 -0.93
N TYR A 158 7.23 21.42 -0.35
CA TYR A 158 7.34 21.23 1.09
C TYR A 158 8.79 21.04 1.51
N SER A 159 9.32 22.00 2.28
CA SER A 159 10.76 22.11 2.60
C SER A 159 11.08 21.94 4.09
N LYS A 160 10.09 21.57 4.92
CA LYS A 160 10.25 21.41 6.36
C LYS A 160 11.01 20.14 6.76
N CYS A 161 11.09 19.16 5.86
CA CYS A 161 11.71 17.87 6.11
C CYS A 161 13.15 17.83 5.62
N LYS A 162 14.08 18.25 6.48
CA LYS A 162 15.51 18.21 6.17
C LYS A 162 16.02 16.75 6.16
N PRO A 163 16.99 16.41 5.28
CA PRO A 163 17.72 17.27 4.34
C PRO A 163 17.05 17.42 2.96
N TYR A 164 15.75 17.16 2.82
CA TYR A 164 15.07 17.10 1.53
C TYR A 164 14.07 18.26 1.29
N ASN A 165 13.70 18.46 0.03
CA ASN A 165 12.52 19.20 -0.39
C ASN A 165 11.61 18.22 -1.13
N PHE A 166 10.31 18.32 -0.91
CA PHE A 166 9.31 17.50 -1.57
C PHE A 166 8.50 18.37 -2.53
N TYR A 167 8.37 17.94 -3.77
CA TYR A 167 7.61 18.62 -4.82
C TYR A 167 6.45 17.75 -5.27
N TYR A 168 5.28 18.33 -5.51
CA TYR A 168 4.09 17.53 -5.84
C TYR A 168 3.00 18.31 -6.58
N LYS A 169 2.16 17.56 -7.29
CA LYS A 169 0.93 18.05 -7.94
C LYS A 169 -0.27 17.34 -7.33
N TYR A 170 -1.41 18.00 -7.28
CA TYR A 170 -2.67 17.42 -6.80
C TYR A 170 -3.39 16.59 -7.87
N ASN A 171 -2.66 16.00 -8.81
CA ASN A 171 -3.24 15.24 -9.92
C ASN A 171 -2.99 13.75 -9.69
N ILE A 172 -4.06 12.94 -9.79
CA ILE A 172 -3.93 11.48 -9.77
C ILE A 172 -2.96 11.09 -10.88
N SER A 173 -1.94 10.34 -10.50
CA SER A 173 -0.84 10.00 -11.39
C SER A 173 -1.09 8.61 -11.98
N ASP A 174 -1.65 8.57 -13.19
CA ASP A 174 -1.82 7.32 -13.96
C ASP A 174 -0.56 6.97 -14.79
N THR A 175 0.46 7.83 -14.75
CA THR A 175 1.56 7.85 -15.73
C THR A 175 2.86 7.20 -15.25
N THR A 176 3.65 6.78 -16.24
CA THR A 176 5.08 6.45 -16.15
C THR A 176 5.90 7.61 -15.58
N PHE A 177 6.98 7.27 -14.89
CA PHE A 177 7.88 8.25 -14.27
C PHE A 177 8.54 9.12 -15.35
N PRO A 178 8.68 10.44 -15.11
CA PRO A 178 9.43 11.29 -16.03
C PRO A 178 10.88 10.81 -16.13
N SER A 179 11.36 10.61 -17.36
CA SER A 179 12.72 10.13 -17.63
C SER A 179 13.81 11.19 -17.42
N ASP A 180 13.40 12.45 -17.26
CA ASP A 180 14.26 13.63 -17.16
C ASP A 180 14.32 14.19 -15.72
N LEU A 181 14.04 13.35 -14.71
CA LEU A 181 14.06 13.76 -13.32
C LEU A 181 15.49 14.19 -12.91
N PRO A 182 15.66 15.31 -12.17
CA PRO A 182 16.98 15.71 -11.69
C PRO A 182 17.66 14.59 -10.88
N PRO A 183 18.98 14.42 -10.99
CA PRO A 183 19.69 13.25 -10.46
C PRO A 183 19.64 13.13 -8.93
N THR A 184 19.35 14.23 -8.22
CA THR A 184 19.23 14.24 -6.75
C THR A 184 17.80 13.99 -6.27
N CYS A 185 16.89 13.61 -7.17
CA CYS A 185 15.49 13.40 -6.86
C CYS A 185 15.08 11.93 -7.05
N GLU A 186 14.16 11.48 -6.21
CA GLU A 186 13.48 10.20 -6.34
C GLU A 186 11.96 10.40 -6.35
N VAL A 187 11.24 9.48 -6.98
CA VAL A 187 9.78 9.51 -7.02
C VAL A 187 9.21 8.60 -5.94
N ILE A 188 8.34 9.17 -5.11
CA ILE A 188 7.55 8.47 -4.11
C ILE A 188 6.09 8.51 -4.56
N ARG A 189 5.39 7.38 -4.42
CA ARG A 189 3.94 7.32 -4.68
C ARG A 189 3.19 7.30 -3.36
N LEU A 190 2.32 8.29 -3.16
CA LEU A 190 1.51 8.37 -1.95
C LEU A 190 0.02 8.26 -2.29
N PRO A 191 -0.75 7.51 -1.49
CA PRO A 191 -2.17 7.41 -1.68
C PRO A 191 -2.88 8.69 -1.28
N VAL A 192 -3.93 9.01 -2.04
CA VAL A 192 -4.77 10.17 -1.78
C VAL A 192 -6.21 9.76 -1.61
N LYS A 193 -6.93 10.49 -0.77
CA LYS A 193 -8.37 10.32 -0.64
C LYS A 193 -9.09 10.95 -1.83
N LEU A 194 -9.99 10.20 -2.44
CA LEU A 194 -10.89 10.72 -3.47
C LEU A 194 -11.96 11.60 -2.84
N GLN A 195 -12.22 12.77 -3.43
CA GLN A 195 -13.52 13.41 -3.30
C GLN A 195 -14.43 12.85 -4.38
N TYR A 196 -15.46 12.09 -3.99
CA TYR A 196 -16.53 11.70 -4.90
C TYR A 196 -17.50 12.87 -5.14
N ASN A 197 -17.02 13.93 -5.79
CA ASN A 197 -17.86 15.00 -6.32
C ASN A 197 -17.57 15.13 -7.83
N THR A 198 -18.24 14.29 -8.64
CA THR A 198 -18.41 14.35 -10.12
C THR A 198 -17.20 14.59 -11.03
N THR A 199 -16.01 14.79 -10.48
CA THR A 199 -14.74 15.02 -11.14
C THR A 199 -13.69 14.26 -10.33
N ARG A 200 -12.80 13.49 -10.99
CA ARG A 200 -11.70 12.77 -10.33
C ARG A 200 -10.64 13.77 -9.85
N VAL A 201 -11.00 14.62 -8.91
CA VAL A 201 -10.12 15.66 -8.35
C VAL A 201 -9.74 15.25 -6.93
N PRO A 202 -8.44 15.06 -6.65
CA PRO A 202 -7.96 14.80 -5.30
C PRO A 202 -8.39 15.89 -4.32
N ASP A 203 -8.82 15.48 -3.13
CA ASP A 203 -9.18 16.41 -2.06
C ASP A 203 -7.95 17.25 -1.66
N LYS A 204 -8.03 18.58 -1.80
CA LYS A 204 -6.97 19.50 -1.37
C LYS A 204 -6.70 19.43 0.15
N THR A 205 -7.65 18.97 0.95
CA THR A 205 -7.49 18.82 2.41
C THR A 205 -6.66 17.60 2.82
N ASN A 206 -6.40 16.66 1.91
CA ASN A 206 -5.60 15.44 2.19
C ASN A 206 -4.13 15.71 2.47
N PHE A 207 -3.66 16.90 2.13
CA PHE A 207 -2.26 17.28 2.24
C PHE A 207 -2.07 18.35 3.31
N GLN A 208 -2.84 18.28 4.40
CA GLN A 208 -2.65 19.16 5.55
C GLN A 208 -1.24 19.05 6.17
N CYS A 209 -0.48 17.98 5.86
CA CYS A 209 0.97 17.91 6.10
C CYS A 209 1.76 18.92 5.27
N LEU A 210 1.39 19.10 3.99
CA LEU A 210 2.20 19.78 2.99
C LEU A 210 1.94 21.28 2.88
N GLY A 211 1.09 21.83 3.75
CA GLY A 211 0.96 23.26 3.95
C GLY A 211 0.33 24.00 2.77
N ALA A 212 -1.00 24.12 2.78
CA ALA A 212 -1.62 25.25 2.11
C ALA A 212 -1.29 26.52 2.94
N THR A 213 -0.35 27.34 2.47
CA THR A 213 -0.26 28.74 2.91
C THR A 213 -0.97 29.63 1.92
N LYS A 214 -1.97 30.35 2.45
CA LYS A 214 -2.86 31.39 1.86
C LYS A 214 -3.96 30.79 0.95
N VAL A 215 -5.26 30.91 1.22
CA VAL A 215 -6.08 32.04 1.70
C VAL A 215 -7.38 31.49 2.34
N ASP A 216 -7.92 32.24 3.31
CA ASP A 216 -9.23 32.18 3.98
C ASP A 216 -9.48 31.22 5.17
N GLU A 217 -9.30 31.81 6.36
CA GLU A 217 -10.10 31.52 7.55
C GLU A 217 -11.60 31.73 7.25
N ALA A 218 -12.35 30.65 7.01
CA ALA A 218 -13.78 30.64 7.34
C ALA A 218 -14.33 29.21 7.45
N LYS A 219 -14.89 28.93 8.63
CA LYS A 219 -15.90 27.88 8.91
C LYS A 219 -15.40 26.43 8.96
N LYS A 220 -14.78 26.13 10.11
CA LYS A 220 -14.56 24.79 10.67
C LYS A 220 -15.89 24.04 10.83
N ARG A 221 -16.27 23.19 9.87
CA ARG A 221 -17.21 22.07 10.10
C ARG A 221 -16.38 20.80 10.20
N HIS A 222 -16.34 20.23 11.40
CA HIS A 222 -15.74 18.92 11.67
C HIS A 222 -16.48 17.82 10.87
N ARG A 223 -15.99 17.49 9.67
CA ARG A 223 -16.13 16.15 9.11
C ARG A 223 -14.80 15.44 9.35
N LYS A 224 -14.76 14.52 10.32
CA LYS A 224 -13.70 13.50 10.40
C LYS A 224 -13.83 12.64 9.15
N GLN A 225 -13.12 13.01 8.10
CA GLN A 225 -13.19 12.33 6.81
C GLN A 225 -12.01 11.37 6.74
N LYS A 226 -12.29 10.08 6.99
CA LYS A 226 -11.30 9.00 7.05
C LYS A 226 -10.55 8.88 5.72
N GLN A 227 -9.25 8.61 5.79
CA GLN A 227 -8.43 8.35 4.61
C GLN A 227 -8.72 6.93 4.09
N ILE A 228 -9.36 6.82 2.94
CA ILE A 228 -9.75 5.53 2.37
C ILE A 228 -8.77 5.19 1.24
N LEU A 229 -8.15 4.03 1.36
CA LEU A 229 -7.23 3.43 0.42
C LEU A 229 -7.97 2.31 -0.32
N GLU A 230 -7.92 2.28 -1.65
CA GLU A 230 -8.37 1.12 -2.40
C GLU A 230 -7.20 0.15 -2.58
N ILE A 231 -7.33 -1.05 -2.02
CA ILE A 231 -6.44 -2.17 -2.30
C ILE A 231 -7.15 -3.09 -3.28
N PHE A 232 -6.55 -3.24 -4.46
CA PHE A 232 -6.93 -4.23 -5.46
C PHE A 232 -6.03 -5.44 -5.29
N LEU A 233 -6.65 -6.62 -5.21
CA LEU A 233 -5.91 -7.88 -5.25
C LEU A 233 -6.34 -8.69 -6.45
N THR A 234 -5.38 -9.12 -7.27
CA THR A 234 -5.60 -10.05 -8.37
C THR A 234 -4.75 -11.31 -8.19
N GLN A 235 -5.31 -12.47 -8.51
CA GLN A 235 -4.56 -13.71 -8.51
C GLN A 235 -3.65 -13.76 -9.75
N THR A 236 -2.37 -14.09 -9.56
CA THR A 236 -1.47 -14.40 -10.68
C THR A 236 -1.78 -15.81 -11.15
N THR A 237 -2.26 -15.95 -12.39
CA THR A 237 -2.49 -17.24 -13.08
C THR A 237 -1.19 -17.82 -13.60
#